data_AF-A0AAW0NYL2-F1
#
_entry.id   AF-A0AAW0NYL2-F1
#
_cell.length_a   1.000
_cell.length_b   1.000
_cell.length_c   1.000
_cell.angle_alpha   90.00
_cell.angle_beta   90.00
_cell.angle_gamma   90.00
#
_symmetry.space_group_name_H-M   'P 1'
#
loop_
_entity.id
_entity.type
_entity.pdbx_description
1 polymer ?
#
loop_
_entity_poly.entity_id
_entity_poly.type
_entity_poly.pdbx_seq_one_letter_code
_entity_poly.pdbx_strand_id
1 'polypeptide(L)'
;MCHSQVRWTKTAGSASDKFQETSIYNETLRIEGIQRVQGGRYYCKADNGVGVAAIKSIRVDVQCKWAREEPKPQLIYSFHF
;
A
#
# COMPACT_ATOMS: atom_id res chain seq x y z
N MET A 1 18.87 -6.61 -21.68
CA MET A 1 19.13 -6.01 -20.34
C MET A 1 17.89 -6.23 -19.49
N CYS A 2 18.03 -6.83 -18.31
CA CYS A 2 16.93 -6.98 -17.35
C CYS A 2 16.72 -5.67 -16.60
N HIS A 3 15.51 -5.13 -16.60
CA HIS A 3 15.13 -3.98 -15.80
C HIS A 3 14.35 -4.48 -14.58
N SER A 4 14.79 -4.15 -13.36
CA SER A 4 14.03 -4.45 -12.15
C SER A 4 12.79 -3.57 -12.07
N GLN A 5 11.64 -4.16 -11.78
CA GLN A 5 10.38 -3.43 -11.64
C GLN A 5 9.62 -3.91 -10.42
N VAL A 6 9.18 -2.95 -9.60
CA VAL A 6 8.22 -3.17 -8.52
C VAL A 6 6.87 -2.59 -8.91
N ARG A 7 5.80 -3.37 -8.71
CA ARG A 7 4.42 -2.95 -8.99
C ARG A 7 3.52 -3.25 -7.80
N TRP A 8 2.73 -2.24 -7.43
CA TRP A 8 1.71 -2.34 -6.40
C TRP A 8 0.32 -2.50 -7.01
N THR A 9 -0.49 -3.38 -6.43
CA THR A 9 -1.90 -3.55 -6.78
C THR A 9 -2.75 -3.74 -5.53
N LYS A 10 -4.06 -3.48 -5.63
CA LYS A 10 -5.04 -3.73 -4.58
C LYS A 10 -6.11 -4.69 -5.11
N THR A 11 -6.56 -5.66 -4.30
CA THR A 11 -7.70 -6.51 -4.69
C THR A 11 -8.95 -5.66 -4.87
N ALA A 12 -9.66 -5.81 -5.98
CA ALA A 12 -10.97 -5.20 -6.18
C ALA A 12 -11.95 -5.71 -5.11
N GLY A 13 -12.64 -4.79 -4.42
CA GLY A 13 -13.51 -5.14 -3.28
C GLY A 13 -14.10 -3.94 -2.54
N SER A 14 -13.72 -2.74 -2.91
CA SER A 14 -14.41 -1.50 -2.56
C SER A 14 -14.26 -0.62 -3.80
N ALA A 15 -15.33 0.09 -4.17
CA ALA A 15 -15.48 0.84 -5.41
C ALA A 15 -14.14 1.40 -5.92
N SER A 16 -13.93 1.24 -7.23
CA SER A 16 -12.87 1.84 -8.01
C SER A 16 -12.93 3.36 -7.89
N ASP A 17 -12.50 3.90 -6.76
CA ASP A 17 -12.27 5.32 -6.57
C ASP A 17 -11.00 5.44 -5.73
N LYS A 18 -9.98 6.01 -6.36
CA LYS A 18 -8.75 6.52 -5.73
C LYS A 18 -7.60 5.55 -5.42
N PHE A 19 -7.38 4.48 -6.19
CA PHE A 19 -5.98 4.00 -6.33
C PHE A 19 -5.08 5.11 -6.93
N GLN A 20 -5.68 6.06 -7.65
CA GLN A 20 -5.02 7.24 -8.21
C GLN A 20 -4.46 8.23 -7.17
N GLU A 21 -4.97 8.25 -5.93
CA GLU A 21 -4.42 9.11 -4.86
C GLU A 21 -3.25 8.44 -4.11
N THR A 22 -2.91 7.20 -4.49
CA THR A 22 -1.73 6.50 -3.97
C THR A 22 -0.54 6.83 -4.86
N SER A 23 0.56 7.27 -4.25
CA SER A 23 1.80 7.53 -4.95
C SER A 23 2.77 6.38 -4.71
N ILE A 24 3.54 6.03 -5.75
CA ILE A 24 4.64 5.07 -5.62
C ILE A 24 5.92 5.87 -5.64
N TYR A 25 6.66 5.85 -4.53
CA TYR A 25 7.94 6.53 -4.40
C TYR A 25 9.00 5.51 -4.01
N ASN A 26 10.08 5.39 -4.81
CA ASN A 26 11.13 4.38 -4.61
C ASN A 26 10.56 3.01 -4.28
N GLU A 27 9.67 2.51 -5.16
CA GLU A 27 9.06 1.18 -5.02
C GLU A 27 8.19 0.99 -3.77
N THR A 28 7.91 2.07 -3.04
CA THR A 28 7.08 2.09 -1.82
C THR A 28 5.73 2.70 -2.11
N LEU A 29 4.66 2.01 -1.69
CA LEU A 29 3.29 2.53 -1.78
C LEU A 29 3.02 3.52 -0.64
N ARG A 30 2.76 4.79 -0.99
CA ARG A 30 2.39 5.86 -0.06
C ARG A 30 0.93 6.25 -0.27
N ILE A 31 0.17 6.24 0.83
CA ILE A 31 -1.24 6.61 0.85
C ILE A 31 -1.43 7.66 1.95
N GLU A 32 -1.65 8.90 1.55
CA GLU A 32 -1.91 9.98 2.49
C GLU A 32 -3.41 10.07 2.80
N GLY A 33 -3.75 10.44 4.05
CA GLY A 33 -5.16 10.62 4.42
C GLY A 33 -6.02 9.37 4.26
N ILE A 34 -5.48 8.18 4.57
CA ILE A 34 -6.14 6.90 4.30
C ILE A 34 -7.54 6.82 4.94
N GLN A 35 -8.53 6.43 4.14
CA GLN A 35 -9.91 6.24 4.55
C GLN A 35 -10.24 4.76 4.73
N ARG A 36 -11.30 4.44 5.51
CA ARG A 36 -11.73 3.05 5.75
C ARG A 36 -11.99 2.26 4.46
N VAL A 37 -12.53 2.91 3.42
CA VAL A 37 -12.76 2.31 2.09
C VAL A 37 -11.47 1.97 1.35
N GLN A 38 -10.36 2.61 1.71
CA GLN A 38 -9.03 2.29 1.19
C GLN A 38 -8.37 1.13 1.95
N GLY A 39 -8.96 0.63 3.05
CA GLY A 39 -8.56 -0.65 3.64
C GLY A 39 -8.74 -1.82 2.65
N GLY A 40 -8.02 -2.91 2.88
CA GLY A 40 -8.10 -4.11 2.02
C GLY A 40 -6.76 -4.80 1.83
N ARG A 41 -6.71 -5.70 0.84
CA ARG A 41 -5.51 -6.47 0.52
C ARG A 41 -4.74 -5.82 -0.62
N TYR A 42 -3.46 -5.59 -0.38
CA TYR A 42 -2.49 -5.05 -1.32
C TYR A 42 -1.46 -6.10 -1.69
N TYR A 43 -0.94 -6.03 -2.91
CA TYR A 43 0.13 -6.88 -3.38
C TYR A 43 1.28 -6.04 -3.92
N CYS A 44 2.49 -6.47 -3.59
CA CYS A 44 3.71 -6.02 -4.23
C CYS A 44 4.25 -7.16 -5.08
N LYS A 45 4.51 -6.88 -6.36
CA LYS A 45 5.21 -7.78 -7.28
C LYS A 45 6.56 -7.17 -7.62
N ALA A 46 7.64 -7.92 -7.37
CA ALA A 46 9.00 -7.55 -7.76
C ALA A 46 9.50 -8.51 -8.85
N ASP A 47 9.91 -7.94 -9.98
CA ASP A 47 10.35 -8.68 -11.17
C ASP A 47 11.69 -8.12 -11.63
N ASN A 48 12.73 -8.96 -11.63
CA ASN A 48 14.06 -8.62 -12.14
C ASN A 48 14.32 -9.26 -13.52
N GLY A 49 13.30 -9.84 -14.16
CA GLY A 49 13.38 -10.54 -15.43
C GLY A 49 14.11 -11.89 -15.39
N VAL A 50 14.44 -12.40 -14.20
CA VAL A 50 15.08 -13.71 -14.02
C VAL A 50 14.16 -14.61 -13.19
N GLY A 51 13.69 -15.69 -13.81
CA GLY A 51 12.83 -16.66 -13.14
C GLY A 51 11.43 -16.11 -12.86
N VAL A 52 10.81 -16.61 -11.79
CA VAL A 52 9.45 -16.22 -11.39
C VAL A 52 9.50 -15.02 -10.46
N ALA A 53 8.72 -13.99 -10.79
CA ALA A 53 8.61 -12.79 -9.97
C ALA A 53 8.17 -13.09 -8.52
N ALA A 54 8.75 -12.37 -7.57
CA ALA A 54 8.36 -12.46 -6.17
C ALA A 54 7.08 -11.66 -5.92
N ILE A 55 6.14 -12.26 -5.18
CA ILE A 55 4.85 -11.62 -4.85
C ILE A 55 4.61 -11.71 -3.33
N LYS A 56 4.25 -10.58 -2.72
CA LYS A 56 3.87 -10.50 -1.30
C LYS A 56 2.52 -9.81 -1.13
N SER A 57 1.72 -10.30 -0.19
CA SER A 57 0.41 -9.73 0.13
C SER A 57 0.42 -9.07 1.50
N ILE A 58 -0.21 -7.90 1.62
CA ILE A 58 -0.37 -7.16 2.87
C ILE A 58 -1.86 -6.87 3.06
N ARG A 59 -2.37 -7.04 4.28
CA ARG A 59 -3.72 -6.63 4.65
C ARG A 59 -3.62 -5.31 5.41
N VAL A 60 -4.21 -4.26 4.88
CA VAL A 60 -4.30 -2.94 5.50
C VAL A 60 -5.67 -2.81 6.14
N ASP A 61 -5.68 -2.59 7.44
CA ASP A 61 -6.87 -2.32 8.22
C ASP A 61 -6.82 -0.89 8.77
N VAL A 62 -7.88 -0.12 8.52
CA VAL A 62 -7.92 1.31 8.81
C VAL A 62 -8.76 1.54 10.05
N GLN A 63 -8.09 1.92 11.13
CA GLN A 63 -8.72 2.18 12.42
C GLN A 63 -9.03 3.67 12.58
N CYS A 64 -10.21 4.00 13.08
CA CYS A 64 -10.49 5.36 13.54
C CYS A 64 -10.03 5.50 14.99
N LYS A 65 -9.48 6.67 15.33
CA LYS A 65 -9.31 7.03 16.74
C LYS A 65 -10.70 7.26 17.31
N TRP A 66 -11.07 6.47 18.32
CA TRP A 66 -12.23 6.76 19.15
C TRP A 66 -11.91 8.03 19.94
N ALA A 67 -12.79 9.02 19.89
CA ALA A 67 -12.56 10.31 20.54
C ALA A 67 -12.67 10.16 22.07
N ARG A 68 -11.54 9.91 22.74
CA ARG A 68 -11.26 10.49 24.06
C ARG A 68 -9.92 11.22 24.14
N GLU A 69 -9.11 11.24 23.08
CA GLU A 69 -7.82 11.94 23.11
C GLU A 69 -7.44 12.46 21.72
N GLU A 70 -6.95 13.70 21.67
CA GLU A 70 -6.64 14.48 20.46
C GLU A 70 -5.80 13.69 19.44
N PRO A 71 -6.15 13.68 18.14
CA PRO A 71 -5.42 12.89 17.15
C PRO A 71 -4.09 13.56 16.78
N LYS A 72 -3.00 13.25 17.50
CA LYS A 72 -1.64 13.46 16.98
C LYS A 72 -1.45 12.60 15.72
N PRO A 73 -0.98 13.14 14.59
CA PRO A 73 -0.63 12.32 13.43
C PRO A 73 0.56 11.45 13.84
N GLN A 74 0.34 10.15 13.97
CA GLN A 74 1.40 9.18 14.20
C GLN A 74 1.61 8.39 12.92
N LEU A 75 2.84 8.34 12.44
CA LEU A 75 3.24 7.42 11.37
C LEU A 75 2.97 5.99 11.87
N ILE A 76 1.99 5.33 11.29
CA ILE A 76 1.77 3.90 11.48
C ILE A 76 2.39 3.21 10.27
N TYR A 77 3.51 2.53 10.53
CA TYR A 77 4.34 1.75 9.61
C TYR A 77 5.40 2.52 8.80
N SER A 78 6.67 2.20 9.11
CA SER A 78 7.81 2.41 8.22
C SER A 78 8.43 1.03 7.98
N PHE A 79 8.59 0.65 6.72
CA PHE A 79 9.35 -0.55 6.34
C PHE A 79 10.66 -0.06 5.75
N HIS A 80 11.77 -0.45 6.37
CA HIS A 80 13.11 -0.32 5.80
C HIS A 80 13.52 -1.69 5.26
N PHE A 81 14.11 -1.71 4.07
CA PHE A 81 14.88 -2.83 3.54
C PHE A 81 16.36 -2.58 3.81
#